data_AF-A0A445IVZ3-F1
#
_entry.id   AF-A0A445IVZ3-F1
#
_cell.length_a   1.000
_cell.length_b   1.000
_cell.length_c   1.000
_cell.angle_alpha   90.00
_cell.angle_beta   90.00
_cell.angle_gamma   90.00
#
_symmetry.space_group_name_H-M   'P 1'
#
loop_
_entity.id
_entity.type
_entity.pdbx_description
1 polymer ?
#
loop_
_entity_poly.entity_id
_entity_poly.type
_entity_poly.pdbx_seq_one_letter_code
_entity_poly.pdbx_strand_id
1 'polypeptide(L)'
;MDFAMGAAGGSGDDQHNQSLNKGKKTTTYRRHKEDQRTRLEELFRKCPNPDEIERRQIAKDLGLEPKQVKFWFQNKRTQKKTISERVDNNVLRVENERMHNENLVLREALKTIICPSCGGPHNEDERRELCLEQLRLENARLKAQHEKLSKFLVQHMDKPILEQNLDSPIRGSSSHGPLLGSSLRLRAGRSRMNLGASTSHDSFQDEEDTMSSQAGSKIITQMEKTMMAHIAVAAKDELLKLLRTNEPLWVKSSTDQRYVLHLECYETIFPRINHFKNSKARVESSKDSRIVRIKAKELVDMLLNSEIWENLFSRIVTKARTIQVLENGSLENRSGVLLLMREEMHVLSPLVPSREFYFLRYCHQVEANVWVIADVSVDCMKENNHDPNCWRFPSGCMIQGISNGMCQVSWVEHVEVDEKIQTHHLFKDLVNRNIAYGAERWLLELQRMCERFTSLEVEYIPNYDIGGGYSFPSLFQIYLHYLFIEFVLTCDHK
;
A
#
# COMPACT_ATOMS: atom_id res chain seq x y z
N MET A 1 -22.49 23.63 -27.46
CA MET A 1 -23.25 23.50 -26.20
C MET A 1 -22.42 24.18 -25.13
N ASP A 2 -22.62 25.50 -25.01
CA ASP A 2 -21.87 26.36 -24.12
C ASP A 2 -22.54 26.35 -22.74
N PHE A 3 -21.87 25.79 -21.74
CA PHE A 3 -22.31 25.90 -20.34
C PHE A 3 -21.55 27.03 -19.65
N ALA A 4 -22.19 28.19 -19.62
CA ALA A 4 -21.85 29.31 -18.75
C ALA A 4 -22.21 28.96 -17.29
N MET A 5 -21.23 28.99 -16.39
CA MET A 5 -21.50 28.98 -14.95
C MET A 5 -21.92 30.37 -14.48
N GLY A 6 -23.16 30.46 -14.01
CA GLY A 6 -23.76 31.66 -13.45
C GLY A 6 -23.16 32.03 -12.09
N ALA A 7 -22.74 33.28 -11.96
CA ALA A 7 -22.49 33.93 -10.69
C ALA A 7 -23.81 34.53 -10.17
N ALA A 8 -24.37 33.96 -9.11
CA ALA A 8 -25.52 34.53 -8.41
C ALA A 8 -25.04 35.53 -7.35
N GLY A 9 -25.05 36.82 -7.70
CA GLY A 9 -25.01 37.92 -6.75
C GLY A 9 -26.44 38.37 -6.44
N GLY A 10 -26.92 38.09 -5.23
CA GLY A 10 -28.20 38.59 -4.72
C GLY A 10 -28.01 39.92 -4.01
N SER A 11 -28.54 40.99 -4.60
CA SER A 11 -28.62 42.34 -4.06
C SER A 11 -30.08 42.73 -3.88
N GLY A 12 -30.46 43.06 -2.64
CA GLY A 12 -31.42 44.09 -2.20
C GLY A 12 -32.84 44.12 -2.76
N ASP A 13 -33.83 43.98 -1.87
CA ASP A 13 -35.15 44.62 -2.00
C ASP A 13 -35.23 45.81 -1.03
N ASP A 14 -35.47 46.99 -1.60
CA ASP A 14 -35.77 48.25 -0.94
C ASP A 14 -37.26 48.35 -0.59
N GLN A 15 -37.59 48.87 0.61
CA GLN A 15 -38.90 49.49 0.86
C GLN A 15 -38.73 50.96 1.26
N HIS A 16 -39.33 51.81 0.41
CA HIS A 16 -39.54 53.24 0.54
C HIS A 16 -40.37 53.62 1.79
N ASN A 17 -40.00 54.70 2.52
CA ASN A 17 -40.87 55.89 2.59
C ASN A 17 -40.17 57.17 3.11
N GLN A 18 -40.16 58.17 2.21
CA GLN A 18 -40.20 59.63 2.33
C GLN A 18 -39.80 60.38 3.62
N SER A 19 -38.82 61.29 3.49
CA SER A 19 -39.01 62.72 3.80
C SER A 19 -37.86 63.59 3.22
N LEU A 20 -38.21 64.84 2.88
CA LEU A 20 -37.52 65.77 2.00
C LEU A 20 -36.31 66.52 2.62
N ASN A 21 -35.46 67.00 1.70
CA ASN A 21 -34.63 68.23 1.79
C ASN A 21 -33.29 68.24 2.56
N LYS A 22 -32.17 68.15 1.81
CA LYS A 22 -31.26 69.28 1.47
C LYS A 22 -29.90 68.76 0.94
N GLY A 23 -29.48 69.31 -0.21
CA GLY A 23 -28.25 69.08 -0.98
C GLY A 23 -27.12 68.27 -0.35
N LYS A 24 -26.98 67.01 -0.77
CA LYS A 24 -25.72 66.25 -0.60
C LYS A 24 -24.78 66.57 -1.74
N LYS A 25 -23.74 67.34 -1.44
CA LYS A 25 -22.52 67.44 -2.24
C LYS A 25 -22.08 66.04 -2.63
N THR A 26 -22.05 65.74 -3.92
CA THR A 26 -21.37 64.56 -4.45
C THR A 26 -19.90 64.68 -4.05
N THR A 27 -19.47 63.97 -2.99
CA THR A 27 -18.07 63.80 -2.64
C THR A 27 -17.37 63.08 -3.79
N THR A 28 -16.79 63.86 -4.69
CA THR A 28 -15.90 63.38 -5.74
C THR A 28 -14.76 62.64 -5.04
N TYR A 29 -14.67 61.32 -5.22
CA TYR A 29 -13.55 60.52 -4.73
C TYR A 29 -12.27 61.08 -5.34
N ARG A 30 -11.54 61.93 -4.60
CA ARG A 30 -10.27 62.47 -5.06
C ARG A 30 -9.26 61.33 -5.12
N ARG A 31 -8.77 61.03 -6.32
CA ARG A 31 -7.69 60.06 -6.56
C ARG A 31 -6.43 60.55 -5.84
N HIS A 32 -5.74 59.65 -5.13
CA HIS A 32 -4.48 59.99 -4.47
C HIS A 32 -3.45 60.50 -5.50
N LYS A 33 -2.67 61.52 -5.11
CA LYS A 33 -1.54 62.03 -5.91
C LYS A 33 -0.47 60.94 -6.04
N GLU A 34 0.37 61.01 -7.08
CA GLU A 34 1.38 59.99 -7.33
C GLU A 34 2.37 59.84 -6.15
N ASP A 35 2.83 60.96 -5.57
CA ASP A 35 3.69 60.94 -4.37
C ASP A 35 3.02 60.26 -3.17
N GLN A 36 1.71 60.48 -2.99
CA GLN A 36 0.93 59.84 -1.93
C GLN A 36 0.83 58.33 -2.18
N ARG A 37 0.65 57.90 -3.44
CA ARG A 37 0.62 56.48 -3.80
C ARG A 37 1.96 55.81 -3.56
N THR A 38 3.06 56.40 -4.02
CA THR A 38 4.41 55.84 -3.84
C THR A 38 4.75 55.68 -2.37
N ARG A 39 4.42 56.69 -1.55
CA ARG A 39 4.67 56.61 -0.10
C ARG A 39 3.78 55.57 0.59
N LEU A 40 2.51 55.46 0.21
CA LEU A 40 1.61 54.39 0.70
C LEU A 40 2.12 52.99 0.30
N GLU A 41 2.65 52.83 -0.90
CA GLU A 41 3.25 51.55 -1.35
C GLU A 41 4.53 51.19 -0.61
N GLU A 42 5.38 52.17 -0.30
CA GLU A 42 6.56 51.95 0.53
C GLU A 42 6.17 51.52 1.95
N LEU A 43 5.19 52.21 2.56
CA LEU A 43 4.69 51.87 3.89
C LEU A 43 4.02 50.50 3.90
N PHE A 44 3.26 50.14 2.86
CA PHE A 44 2.67 48.81 2.72
C PHE A 44 3.70 47.68 2.67
N ARG A 45 4.87 47.94 2.08
CA ARG A 45 5.97 46.98 2.05
C ARG A 45 6.55 46.72 3.45
N LYS A 46 6.54 47.74 4.33
CA LYS A 46 7.04 47.65 5.70
C LYS A 46 5.99 47.10 6.67
N CYS A 47 4.76 47.60 6.62
CA CYS A 47 3.65 47.16 7.46
C CYS A 47 2.34 47.08 6.65
N PRO A 48 1.91 45.88 6.21
CA PRO A 48 0.68 45.69 5.44
C PRO A 48 -0.62 45.92 6.24
N ASN A 49 -0.54 45.90 7.57
CA ASN A 49 -1.69 45.96 8.48
C ASN A 49 -1.47 47.03 9.58
N PRO A 50 -1.48 48.32 9.21
CA PRO A 50 -1.23 49.39 10.18
C PRO A 50 -2.36 49.52 11.20
N ASP A 51 -2.00 49.74 12.46
CA ASP A 51 -2.94 49.93 13.56
C ASP A 51 -3.65 51.31 13.51
N GLU A 52 -4.53 51.62 14.47
CA GLU A 52 -5.28 52.89 14.47
C GLU A 52 -4.39 54.13 14.72
N ILE A 53 -3.27 53.97 15.44
CA ILE A 53 -2.34 55.05 15.76
C ILE A 53 -1.47 55.32 14.53
N GLU A 54 -0.91 54.26 13.93
CA GLU A 54 -0.13 54.29 12.71
C GLU A 54 -0.95 54.86 11.55
N ARG A 55 -2.22 54.44 11.38
CA ARG A 55 -3.10 55.01 10.35
C ARG A 55 -3.32 56.50 10.52
N ARG A 56 -3.46 57.00 11.76
CA ARG A 56 -3.57 58.44 12.04
C ARG A 56 -2.29 59.20 11.73
N GLN A 57 -1.13 58.60 12.01
CA GLN A 57 0.16 59.20 11.68
C GLN A 57 0.38 59.28 10.17
N ILE A 58 0.13 58.18 9.44
CA ILE A 58 0.23 58.13 7.97
C ILE A 58 -0.73 59.13 7.31
N ALA A 59 -1.94 59.26 7.85
CA ALA A 59 -2.92 60.24 7.40
C ALA A 59 -2.40 61.69 7.56
N LYS A 60 -1.80 62.00 8.72
CA LYS A 60 -1.20 63.31 9.01
C LYS A 60 -0.02 63.61 8.07
N ASP A 61 0.88 62.66 7.89
CA ASP A 61 2.09 62.81 7.07
C ASP A 61 1.77 63.01 5.58
N LEU A 62 0.69 62.39 5.10
CA LEU A 62 0.28 62.44 3.68
C LEU A 62 -0.80 63.49 3.38
N GLY A 63 -1.32 64.18 4.40
CA GLY A 63 -2.46 65.09 4.27
C GLY A 63 -3.73 64.39 3.78
N LEU A 64 -3.97 63.16 4.24
CA LEU A 64 -5.13 62.32 3.91
C LEU A 64 -6.04 62.16 5.12
N GLU A 65 -7.30 61.78 4.92
CA GLU A 65 -8.15 61.35 6.03
C GLU A 65 -7.77 59.92 6.47
N PRO A 66 -7.80 59.59 7.78
CA PRO A 66 -7.53 58.23 8.28
C PRO A 66 -8.40 57.15 7.62
N LYS A 67 -9.63 57.49 7.20
CA LYS A 67 -10.52 56.59 6.45
C LYS A 67 -9.95 56.25 5.06
N GLN A 68 -9.36 57.21 4.36
CA GLN A 68 -8.74 56.98 3.05
C GLN A 68 -7.54 56.04 3.14
N VAL A 69 -6.71 56.20 4.18
CA VAL A 69 -5.60 55.28 4.46
C VAL A 69 -6.13 53.87 4.76
N LYS A 70 -7.14 53.73 5.62
CA LYS A 70 -7.77 52.44 5.91
C LYS A 70 -8.24 51.71 4.63
N PHE A 71 -9.01 52.40 3.79
CA PHE A 71 -9.54 51.82 2.55
C PHE A 71 -8.43 51.50 1.55
N TRP A 72 -7.40 52.34 1.46
CA TRP A 72 -6.28 52.10 0.55
C TRP A 72 -5.53 50.81 0.93
N PHE A 73 -5.18 50.62 2.20
CA PHE A 73 -4.50 49.40 2.67
C PHE A 73 -5.39 48.16 2.51
N GLN A 74 -6.69 48.27 2.79
CA GLN A 74 -7.64 47.19 2.56
C GLN A 74 -7.71 46.80 1.08
N ASN A 75 -7.87 47.78 0.18
CA ASN A 75 -7.93 47.55 -1.26
C ASN A 75 -6.60 47.00 -1.81
N LYS A 76 -5.45 47.47 -1.31
CA LYS A 76 -4.13 46.99 -1.72
C LYS A 76 -3.92 45.53 -1.33
N ARG A 77 -4.37 45.10 -0.15
CA ARG A 77 -4.34 43.68 0.26
C ARG A 77 -5.20 42.82 -0.65
N THR A 78 -6.43 43.23 -0.92
CA THR A 78 -7.33 42.50 -1.83
C THR A 78 -6.72 42.41 -3.23
N GLN A 79 -6.19 43.50 -3.77
CA GLN A 79 -5.52 43.51 -5.07
C GLN A 79 -4.33 42.55 -5.12
N LYS A 80 -3.45 42.58 -4.10
CA LYS A 80 -2.29 41.69 -4.03
C LYS A 80 -2.70 40.22 -3.95
N LYS A 81 -3.74 39.91 -3.16
CA LYS A 81 -4.30 38.55 -3.06
C LYS A 81 -4.83 38.07 -4.41
N THR A 82 -5.65 38.88 -5.10
CA THR A 82 -6.20 38.52 -6.41
C THR A 82 -5.10 38.35 -7.48
N ILE A 83 -4.05 39.18 -7.45
CA ILE A 83 -2.91 39.02 -8.38
C ILE A 83 -2.15 37.72 -8.08
N SER A 84 -1.86 37.43 -6.80
CA SER A 84 -1.21 36.17 -6.39
C SER A 84 -2.02 34.96 -6.84
N GLU A 85 -3.32 34.92 -6.54
CA GLU A 85 -4.21 33.82 -6.91
C GLU A 85 -4.25 33.60 -8.43
N ARG A 86 -4.20 34.67 -9.24
CA ARG A 86 -4.13 34.56 -10.70
C ARG A 86 -2.81 33.95 -11.17
N VAL A 87 -1.69 34.33 -10.55
CA VAL A 87 -0.37 33.77 -10.87
C VAL A 87 -0.33 32.30 -10.49
N ASP A 88 -0.79 31.95 -9.28
CA ASP A 88 -0.83 30.57 -8.79
C ASP A 88 -1.74 29.70 -9.68
N ASN A 89 -2.92 30.22 -10.06
CA ASN A 89 -3.82 29.52 -10.97
C ASN A 89 -3.19 29.31 -12.36
N ASN A 90 -2.45 30.29 -12.87
CA ASN A 90 -1.76 30.14 -14.15
C ASN A 90 -0.68 29.05 -14.09
N VAL A 91 0.09 28.99 -13.00
CA VAL A 91 1.09 27.91 -12.78
C VAL A 91 0.41 26.55 -12.73
N LEU A 92 -0.69 26.42 -11.97
CA LEU A 92 -1.46 25.18 -11.89
C LEU A 92 -2.03 24.75 -13.25
N ARG A 93 -2.47 25.69 -14.08
CA ARG A 93 -2.97 25.40 -15.43
C ARG A 93 -1.88 24.84 -16.34
N VAL A 94 -0.70 25.46 -16.34
CA VAL A 94 0.45 24.99 -17.13
C VAL A 94 0.87 23.59 -16.69
N GLU A 95 0.91 23.34 -15.39
CA GLU A 95 1.26 22.03 -14.85
C GLU A 95 0.20 20.96 -15.14
N ASN A 96 -1.08 21.33 -15.08
CA ASN A 96 -2.18 20.44 -15.45
C ASN A 96 -2.13 20.07 -16.94
N GLU A 97 -1.86 21.05 -17.81
CA GLU A 97 -1.66 20.80 -19.25
C GLU A 97 -0.45 19.88 -19.50
N ARG A 98 0.65 20.08 -18.78
CA ARG A 98 1.82 19.18 -18.82
C ARG A 98 1.45 17.75 -18.42
N MET A 99 0.79 17.58 -17.27
CA MET A 99 0.34 16.26 -16.80
C MET A 99 -0.66 15.61 -17.75
N HIS A 100 -1.53 16.39 -18.37
CA HIS A 100 -2.51 15.87 -19.33
C HIS A 100 -1.81 15.36 -20.60
N ASN A 101 -0.84 16.11 -21.11
CA ASN A 101 -0.02 15.69 -22.25
C ASN A 101 0.80 14.43 -21.94
N GLU A 102 1.40 14.33 -20.75
CA GLU A 102 2.11 13.12 -20.30
C GLU A 102 1.17 11.91 -20.19
N ASN A 103 -0.03 12.10 -19.65
CA ASN A 103 -1.06 11.07 -19.61
C ASN A 103 -1.51 10.62 -21.00
N LEU A 104 -1.60 11.55 -21.95
CA LEU A 104 -1.97 11.22 -23.33
C LEU A 104 -0.88 10.35 -23.98
N VAL A 105 0.39 10.75 -23.86
CA VAL A 105 1.52 9.97 -24.38
C VAL A 105 1.57 8.58 -23.74
N LEU A 106 1.35 8.50 -22.42
CA LEU A 106 1.24 7.24 -21.68
C LEU A 106 0.14 6.33 -22.23
N ARG A 107 -1.07 6.87 -22.44
CA ARG A 107 -2.21 6.12 -22.96
C ARG A 107 -1.98 5.64 -24.39
N GLU A 108 -1.38 6.48 -25.24
CA GLU A 108 -1.04 6.07 -26.61
C GLU A 108 0.05 4.99 -26.62
N ALA A 109 1.07 5.09 -25.78
CA ALA A 109 2.09 4.06 -25.65
C ALA A 109 1.48 2.72 -25.20
N LEU A 110 0.56 2.74 -24.23
CA LEU A 110 -0.13 1.53 -23.75
C LEU A 110 -0.95 0.84 -24.85
N LYS A 111 -1.53 1.58 -25.80
CA LYS A 111 -2.25 0.98 -26.95
C LYS A 111 -1.33 0.18 -27.88
N THR A 112 -0.04 0.52 -27.94
CA THR A 112 0.93 -0.14 -28.83
C THR A 112 1.58 -1.38 -28.23
N ILE A 113 1.37 -1.64 -26.94
CA ILE A 113 1.98 -2.76 -26.23
C ILE A 113 1.09 -4.00 -26.36
N ILE A 114 1.61 -5.00 -27.05
CA ILE A 114 0.98 -6.31 -27.23
C ILE A 114 1.66 -7.31 -26.29
N CYS A 115 0.88 -8.03 -25.49
CA CYS A 115 1.38 -9.12 -24.66
C CYS A 115 1.78 -10.31 -25.55
N PRO A 116 3.04 -10.77 -25.55
CA PRO A 116 3.48 -11.89 -26.39
C PRO A 116 2.75 -13.21 -26.12
N SER A 117 2.24 -13.41 -24.90
CA SER A 117 1.57 -14.64 -24.48
C SER A 117 0.06 -14.66 -24.74
N CYS A 118 -0.57 -13.52 -25.04
CA CYS A 118 -2.02 -13.46 -25.30
C CYS A 118 -2.45 -12.50 -26.42
N GLY A 119 -1.52 -11.89 -27.16
CA GLY A 119 -1.82 -11.01 -28.30
C GLY A 119 -2.35 -9.62 -27.94
N GLY A 120 -2.58 -9.33 -26.64
CA GLY A 120 -3.17 -8.07 -26.16
C GLY A 120 -4.66 -7.93 -26.55
N PRO A 121 -5.53 -7.36 -25.69
CA PRO A 121 -6.94 -7.24 -26.04
C PRO A 121 -7.16 -6.08 -27.04
N HIS A 122 -7.83 -6.39 -28.15
CA HIS A 122 -8.48 -5.37 -28.99
C HIS A 122 -9.53 -4.64 -28.12
N ASN A 123 -9.46 -3.31 -28.07
CA ASN A 123 -10.46 -2.38 -27.55
C ASN A 123 -11.19 -2.84 -26.27
N GLU A 124 -10.66 -2.47 -25.09
CA GLU A 124 -11.29 -2.76 -23.80
C GLU A 124 -12.76 -2.33 -23.71
N ASP A 125 -13.16 -1.27 -24.42
CA ASP A 125 -14.54 -0.79 -24.45
C ASP A 125 -15.49 -1.78 -25.15
N GLU A 126 -15.11 -2.37 -26.28
CA GLU A 126 -15.93 -3.37 -27.00
C GLU A 126 -16.01 -4.69 -26.22
N ARG A 127 -14.91 -5.13 -25.60
CA ARG A 127 -14.89 -6.35 -24.77
C ARG A 127 -15.72 -6.17 -23.50
N ARG A 128 -15.66 -4.99 -22.87
CA ARG A 128 -16.48 -4.64 -21.71
C ARG A 128 -17.96 -4.59 -22.08
N GLU A 129 -18.28 -4.05 -23.25
CA GLU A 129 -19.66 -3.99 -23.75
C GLU A 129 -20.21 -5.39 -24.07
N LEU A 130 -19.42 -6.25 -24.72
CA LEU A 130 -19.74 -7.67 -24.93
C LEU A 130 -19.94 -8.43 -23.61
N CYS A 131 -19.07 -8.22 -22.63
CA CYS A 131 -19.17 -8.87 -21.33
C CYS A 131 -20.41 -8.38 -20.54
N LEU A 132 -20.75 -7.09 -20.64
CA LEU A 132 -21.96 -6.53 -20.05
C LEU A 132 -23.22 -7.08 -20.73
N GLU A 133 -23.20 -7.23 -22.05
CA GLU A 133 -24.29 -7.82 -22.82
C GLU A 133 -24.52 -9.29 -22.42
N GLN A 134 -23.43 -10.05 -22.27
CA GLN A 134 -23.46 -11.44 -21.81
C GLN A 134 -24.00 -11.55 -20.38
N LEU A 135 -23.57 -10.68 -19.46
CA LEU A 135 -24.09 -10.62 -18.09
C LEU A 135 -25.57 -10.23 -18.03
N ARG A 136 -26.08 -9.41 -18.97
CA ARG A 136 -27.50 -9.08 -19.08
C ARG A 136 -28.33 -10.28 -19.52
N LEU A 137 -27.85 -11.05 -20.50
CA LEU A 137 -28.47 -12.29 -20.97
C LEU A 137 -28.52 -13.35 -19.85
N GLU A 138 -27.41 -13.54 -19.13
CA GLU A 138 -27.31 -14.45 -17.99
C GLU A 138 -28.31 -14.07 -16.88
N ASN A 139 -28.36 -12.77 -16.52
CA ASN A 139 -29.31 -12.27 -15.53
C ASN A 139 -30.77 -12.45 -15.95
N ALA A 140 -31.09 -12.25 -17.23
CA ALA A 140 -32.44 -12.49 -17.74
C ALA A 140 -32.82 -13.97 -17.63
N ARG A 141 -31.89 -14.87 -17.96
CA ARG A 141 -32.08 -16.33 -17.82
C ARG A 141 -32.28 -16.73 -16.36
N LEU A 142 -31.43 -16.24 -15.46
CA LEU A 142 -31.52 -16.53 -14.02
C LEU A 142 -32.82 -16.00 -13.42
N LYS A 143 -33.27 -14.80 -13.82
CA LYS A 143 -34.57 -14.26 -13.42
C LYS A 143 -35.73 -15.14 -13.89
N ALA A 144 -35.69 -15.62 -15.14
CA ALA A 144 -36.73 -16.53 -15.66
C ALA A 144 -36.73 -17.88 -14.91
N GLN A 145 -35.56 -18.41 -14.55
CA GLN A 145 -35.46 -19.63 -13.75
C GLN A 145 -35.99 -19.41 -12.32
N HIS A 146 -35.64 -18.28 -11.69
CA HIS A 146 -36.15 -17.90 -10.38
C HIS A 146 -37.66 -17.74 -10.39
N GLU A 147 -38.24 -17.08 -11.41
CA GLU A 147 -39.69 -16.93 -11.55
C GLU A 147 -40.38 -18.29 -11.75
N LYS A 148 -39.77 -19.20 -12.53
CA LYS A 148 -40.30 -20.56 -12.71
C LYS A 148 -40.28 -21.37 -11.41
N LEU A 149 -39.18 -21.31 -10.66
CA LEU A 149 -39.05 -21.97 -9.35
C LEU A 149 -39.98 -21.35 -8.31
N SER A 150 -40.13 -20.03 -8.33
CA SER A 150 -41.06 -19.31 -7.44
C SER A 150 -42.51 -19.69 -7.73
N LYS A 151 -42.93 -19.76 -9.01
CA LYS A 151 -44.25 -20.26 -9.39
C LYS A 151 -44.46 -21.73 -8.99
N PHE A 152 -43.43 -22.57 -9.15
CA PHE A 152 -43.47 -23.96 -8.71
C PHE A 152 -43.64 -24.09 -7.19
N LEU A 153 -42.92 -23.28 -6.41
CA LEU A 153 -43.03 -23.27 -4.95
C LEU A 153 -44.41 -22.79 -4.49
N VAL A 154 -44.98 -21.76 -5.12
CA VAL A 154 -46.34 -21.28 -4.81
C VAL A 154 -47.37 -22.37 -5.12
N GLN A 155 -47.23 -23.12 -6.22
CA GLN A 155 -48.15 -24.21 -6.58
C GLN A 155 -48.06 -25.44 -5.66
N HIS A 156 -46.91 -25.68 -5.03
CA HIS A 156 -46.68 -26.85 -4.19
C HIS A 156 -46.81 -26.60 -2.69
N MET A 157 -46.78 -25.35 -2.22
CA MET A 157 -46.97 -25.01 -0.81
C MET A 157 -48.45 -24.85 -0.40
N ASP A 158 -49.38 -24.76 -1.37
CA ASP A 158 -50.83 -24.64 -1.11
C ASP A 158 -51.59 -25.99 -0.99
N LYS A 159 -50.88 -27.12 -0.80
CA LYS A 159 -51.53 -28.42 -0.52
C LYS A 159 -51.04 -29.02 0.81
N PRO A 160 -51.93 -29.27 1.78
CA PRO A 160 -51.53 -29.79 3.09
C PRO A 160 -51.08 -31.25 2.98
N ILE A 161 -49.94 -31.55 3.60
CA ILE A 161 -49.29 -32.85 3.66
C ILE A 161 -50.11 -33.76 4.59
N LEU A 162 -50.68 -34.84 4.05
CA LEU A 162 -51.18 -35.95 4.86
C LEU A 162 -50.10 -37.04 4.94
N GLU A 163 -49.70 -37.33 6.16
CA GLU A 163 -48.82 -38.44 6.57
C GLU A 163 -49.31 -39.78 6.02
N GLN A 164 -48.39 -40.67 5.63
CA GLN A 164 -48.53 -42.09 5.95
C GLN A 164 -47.22 -42.88 5.83
N ASN A 165 -47.02 -43.71 6.84
CA ASN A 165 -45.87 -44.53 7.17
C ASN A 165 -45.77 -45.83 6.33
N LEU A 166 -44.52 -46.25 6.13
CA LEU A 166 -43.92 -47.60 6.08
C LEU A 166 -44.85 -48.84 6.02
N ASP A 167 -44.63 -49.73 5.02
CA ASP A 167 -44.09 -51.10 5.22
C ASP A 167 -43.97 -51.94 3.91
N SER A 168 -42.71 -52.25 3.51
CA SER A 168 -42.14 -53.51 2.94
C SER A 168 -42.76 -54.28 1.72
N PRO A 169 -42.07 -55.27 1.08
CA PRO A 169 -40.72 -55.30 0.49
C PRO A 169 -40.62 -55.94 -0.94
N ILE A 170 -39.58 -55.52 -1.68
CA ILE A 170 -38.66 -56.22 -2.62
C ILE A 170 -39.19 -57.33 -3.58
N ARG A 171 -39.10 -57.09 -4.90
CA ARG A 171 -38.65 -58.07 -5.92
C ARG A 171 -38.03 -57.33 -7.13
N GLY A 172 -36.79 -57.70 -7.48
CA GLY A 172 -35.95 -56.98 -8.46
C GLY A 172 -35.99 -57.48 -9.91
N SER A 173 -35.46 -56.66 -10.82
CA SER A 173 -34.37 -56.99 -11.77
C SER A 173 -34.25 -55.99 -12.93
N SER A 174 -32.99 -55.58 -13.20
CA SER A 174 -32.33 -55.10 -14.46
C SER A 174 -32.96 -53.95 -15.27
N SER A 175 -32.25 -53.05 -15.96
CA SER A 175 -30.83 -52.67 -16.12
C SER A 175 -30.82 -51.39 -16.98
N HIS A 176 -29.65 -50.74 -17.09
CA HIS A 176 -29.29 -49.59 -17.94
C HIS A 176 -29.30 -48.20 -17.28
N GLY A 177 -28.10 -47.60 -17.16
CA GLY A 177 -27.84 -46.20 -16.76
C GLY A 177 -28.08 -45.19 -17.90
N PRO A 178 -27.58 -43.92 -17.86
CA PRO A 178 -26.43 -43.45 -17.08
C PRO A 178 -26.55 -42.06 -16.38
N LEU A 179 -25.57 -41.79 -15.52
CA LEU A 179 -24.96 -40.51 -15.12
C LEU A 179 -25.67 -39.46 -14.21
N LEU A 180 -24.80 -38.89 -13.35
CA LEU A 180 -24.81 -37.57 -12.70
C LEU A 180 -25.59 -37.42 -11.39
N GLY A 181 -24.84 -37.42 -10.27
CA GLY A 181 -25.34 -37.04 -8.96
C GLY A 181 -24.27 -37.10 -7.88
N SER A 182 -23.39 -36.10 -7.88
CA SER A 182 -22.49 -35.78 -6.78
C SER A 182 -23.25 -35.63 -5.46
N SER A 183 -22.86 -36.37 -4.42
CA SER A 183 -23.03 -35.90 -3.05
C SER A 183 -22.02 -36.55 -2.11
N LEU A 184 -21.14 -35.69 -1.63
CA LEU A 184 -20.12 -35.91 -0.62
C LEU A 184 -20.76 -36.39 0.70
N ARG A 185 -20.31 -37.53 1.21
CA ARG A 185 -20.48 -37.90 2.62
C ARG A 185 -19.14 -38.04 3.31
N LEU A 186 -18.94 -37.11 4.23
CA LEU A 186 -17.95 -37.08 5.30
C LEU A 186 -17.81 -38.47 5.96
N ARG A 187 -16.57 -38.97 6.02
CA ARG A 187 -16.21 -40.03 6.97
C ARG A 187 -14.90 -39.68 7.65
N ALA A 188 -15.00 -39.59 8.97
CA ALA A 188 -13.95 -39.34 9.93
C ALA A 188 -12.77 -40.30 9.76
N GLY A 189 -11.56 -39.73 9.64
CA GLY A 189 -10.31 -40.45 9.69
C GLY A 189 -10.00 -40.94 11.11
N ARG A 190 -9.94 -42.26 11.28
CA ARG A 190 -9.24 -42.88 12.41
C ARG A 190 -7.81 -43.17 12.00
N SER A 191 -6.89 -42.72 12.84
CA SER A 191 -5.46 -43.04 12.81
C SER A 191 -5.20 -44.54 12.67
N ARG A 192 -4.21 -44.92 11.86
CA ARG A 192 -3.41 -46.13 12.09
C ARG A 192 -1.99 -45.97 11.55
N MET A 193 -1.07 -46.36 12.41
CA MET A 193 0.38 -46.37 12.27
C MET A 193 0.82 -47.30 11.13
N ASN A 194 1.84 -46.91 10.38
CA ASN A 194 2.56 -47.77 9.43
C ASN A 194 3.90 -48.20 10.03
N LEU A 195 4.15 -49.51 9.99
CA LEU A 195 5.39 -50.18 10.38
C LEU A 195 5.81 -51.08 9.20
N GLY A 196 7.07 -50.98 8.78
CA GLY A 196 7.87 -52.12 8.29
C GLY A 196 7.69 -52.65 6.85
N ALA A 197 8.64 -52.25 6.00
CA ALA A 197 9.55 -53.10 5.20
C ALA A 197 9.04 -54.09 4.11
N SER A 198 9.67 -53.98 2.92
CA SER A 198 10.38 -55.02 2.14
C SER A 198 10.02 -55.12 0.64
N THR A 199 10.93 -54.64 -0.21
CA THR A 199 11.46 -55.21 -1.49
C THR A 199 10.56 -55.99 -2.47
N SER A 200 10.46 -55.54 -3.74
CA SER A 200 11.24 -56.07 -4.89
C SER A 200 10.71 -55.58 -6.27
N HIS A 201 11.68 -55.38 -7.18
CA HIS A 201 11.67 -55.21 -8.65
C HIS A 201 10.37 -55.47 -9.44
N ASP A 202 10.00 -54.57 -10.37
CA ASP A 202 10.26 -54.77 -11.82
C ASP A 202 10.01 -53.47 -12.63
N SER A 203 10.58 -53.43 -13.83
CA SER A 203 10.98 -52.25 -14.60
C SER A 203 10.01 -51.96 -15.74
N PHE A 204 9.61 -50.70 -15.93
CA PHE A 204 9.20 -50.20 -17.26
C PHE A 204 9.67 -48.75 -17.41
N GLN A 205 10.43 -48.53 -18.47
CA GLN A 205 10.93 -47.24 -18.93
C GLN A 205 9.80 -46.50 -19.62
N ASP A 206 9.54 -45.26 -19.22
CA ASP A 206 8.96 -44.23 -20.07
C ASP A 206 9.70 -42.93 -19.74
N GLU A 207 10.34 -42.37 -20.77
CA GLU A 207 11.07 -41.10 -20.69
C GLU A 207 10.09 -39.93 -20.67
N GLU A 208 10.10 -39.17 -19.58
CA GLU A 208 9.47 -37.86 -19.53
C GLU A 208 10.43 -36.89 -18.81
N ASP A 209 10.93 -35.92 -19.59
CA ASP A 209 11.89 -34.88 -19.20
C ASP A 209 11.40 -34.08 -17.98
N THR A 210 11.86 -34.50 -16.80
CA THR A 210 11.75 -33.73 -15.56
C THR A 210 13.12 -33.16 -15.19
N MET A 211 13.44 -31.98 -15.72
CA MET A 211 14.53 -31.15 -15.19
C MET A 211 14.09 -30.51 -13.87
N SER A 212 14.03 -31.32 -12.82
CA SER A 212 14.02 -30.88 -11.43
C SER A 212 15.42 -30.34 -11.08
N SER A 213 15.62 -29.04 -11.24
CA SER A 213 16.75 -28.34 -10.62
C SER A 213 16.53 -28.23 -9.11
N GLN A 214 16.76 -29.33 -8.40
CA GLN A 214 16.97 -29.35 -6.97
C GLN A 214 18.34 -28.74 -6.70
N ALA A 215 18.37 -27.43 -6.48
CA ALA A 215 19.55 -26.74 -5.98
C ALA A 215 19.95 -27.38 -4.63
N GLY A 216 21.10 -28.04 -4.59
CA GLY A 216 21.64 -28.63 -3.38
C GLY A 216 21.74 -27.59 -2.27
N SER A 217 21.13 -27.87 -1.12
CA SER A 217 21.26 -27.01 0.05
C SER A 217 22.69 -27.12 0.57
N LYS A 218 23.51 -26.11 0.32
CA LYS A 218 24.84 -25.99 0.92
C LYS A 218 24.69 -26.02 2.44
N ILE A 219 25.34 -26.98 3.09
CA ILE A 219 25.34 -27.06 4.56
C ILE A 219 26.16 -25.89 5.09
N ILE A 220 25.51 -24.94 5.76
CA ILE A 220 26.16 -23.81 6.41
C ILE A 220 26.98 -24.34 7.60
N THR A 221 28.28 -24.03 7.60
CA THR A 221 29.20 -24.42 8.66
C THR A 221 28.91 -23.66 9.96
N GLN A 222 29.33 -24.20 11.10
CA GLN A 222 29.17 -23.53 12.39
C GLN A 222 29.91 -22.17 12.43
N MET A 223 31.05 -22.05 11.74
CA MET A 223 31.79 -20.79 11.63
C MET A 223 31.05 -19.75 10.77
N GLU A 224 30.47 -20.15 9.63
CA GLU A 224 29.63 -19.25 8.84
C GLU A 224 28.41 -18.78 9.65
N LYS A 225 27.81 -19.68 10.44
CA LYS A 225 26.70 -19.34 11.33
C LYS A 225 27.08 -18.30 12.39
N THR A 226 28.23 -18.44 13.05
CA THR A 226 28.70 -17.44 14.03
C THR A 226 29.02 -16.11 13.37
N MET A 227 29.61 -16.11 12.17
CA MET A 227 29.83 -14.89 11.38
C MET A 227 28.52 -14.21 11.01
N MET A 228 27.52 -14.96 10.54
CA MET A 228 26.18 -14.45 10.23
C MET A 228 25.51 -13.83 11.47
N ALA A 229 25.62 -14.47 12.63
CA ALA A 229 25.11 -13.92 13.88
C ALA A 229 25.77 -12.57 14.23
N HIS A 230 27.10 -12.45 14.10
CA HIS A 230 27.80 -11.18 14.31
C HIS A 230 27.34 -10.08 13.35
N ILE A 231 27.18 -10.40 12.06
CA ILE A 231 26.65 -9.46 11.04
C ILE A 231 25.24 -9.00 11.43
N ALA A 232 24.38 -9.93 11.83
CA ALA A 232 22.99 -9.62 12.18
C ALA A 232 22.87 -8.75 13.44
N VAL A 233 23.70 -8.98 14.46
CA VAL A 233 23.75 -8.14 15.66
C VAL A 233 24.20 -6.72 15.30
N ALA A 234 25.27 -6.58 14.51
CA ALA A 234 25.75 -5.28 14.06
C ALA A 234 24.70 -4.53 13.23
N ALA A 235 24.03 -5.22 12.31
CA ALA A 235 22.93 -4.65 11.52
C ALA A 235 21.76 -4.18 12.41
N LYS A 236 21.41 -4.94 13.44
CA LYS A 236 20.38 -4.53 14.41
C LYS A 236 20.78 -3.28 15.18
N ASP A 237 22.05 -3.15 15.61
CA ASP A 237 22.53 -1.96 16.31
C ASP A 237 22.52 -0.72 15.42
N GLU A 238 22.94 -0.88 14.16
CA GLU A 238 22.87 0.17 13.15
C GLU A 238 21.41 0.61 12.89
N LEU A 239 20.52 -0.36 12.63
CA LEU A 239 19.10 -0.09 12.39
C LEU A 239 18.45 0.62 13.60
N LEU A 240 18.77 0.21 14.82
CA LEU A 240 18.27 0.84 16.04
C LEU A 240 18.70 2.31 16.10
N LYS A 241 19.94 2.63 15.71
CA LYS A 241 20.43 4.01 15.63
C LYS A 241 19.70 4.81 14.55
N LEU A 242 19.46 4.23 13.38
CA LEU A 242 18.71 4.85 12.28
C LEU A 242 17.25 5.14 12.66
N LEU A 243 16.61 4.23 13.40
CA LEU A 243 15.22 4.38 13.83
C LEU A 243 15.08 5.43 14.93
N ARG A 244 16.02 5.50 15.88
CA ARG A 244 15.97 6.44 17.02
C ARG A 244 16.48 7.86 16.70
N THR A 245 17.32 8.01 15.69
CA THR A 245 17.89 9.31 15.30
C THR A 245 17.12 9.88 14.11
N ASN A 246 16.85 11.18 14.11
CA ASN A 246 16.33 11.90 12.94
C ASN A 246 17.49 12.70 12.34
N GLU A 247 17.55 14.01 12.53
CA GLU A 247 18.72 14.81 12.15
C GLU A 247 19.96 14.43 13.01
N PRO A 248 21.18 14.41 12.44
CA PRO A 248 21.53 14.78 11.07
C PRO A 248 21.45 13.60 10.06
N LEU A 249 21.10 12.39 10.51
CA LEU A 249 21.07 11.19 9.68
C LEU A 249 19.97 11.22 8.61
N TRP A 250 18.83 11.83 8.92
CA TRP A 250 17.68 11.92 8.03
C TRP A 250 17.38 13.36 7.66
N VAL A 251 17.23 13.62 6.37
CA VAL A 251 16.86 14.92 5.82
C VAL A 251 15.50 14.80 5.14
N LYS A 252 14.64 15.78 5.34
CA LYS A 252 13.37 15.85 4.61
C LYS A 252 13.62 16.39 3.21
N SER A 253 13.17 15.63 2.21
CA SER A 253 13.17 16.07 0.82
C SER A 253 12.27 17.31 0.65
N SER A 254 12.77 18.32 -0.07
CA SER A 254 12.05 19.58 -0.30
C SER A 254 10.79 19.40 -1.16
N THR A 255 10.73 18.35 -1.98
CA THR A 255 9.61 18.15 -2.92
C THR A 255 8.43 17.40 -2.33
N ASP A 256 8.68 16.42 -1.45
CA ASP A 256 7.64 15.48 -0.97
C ASP A 256 7.66 15.27 0.54
N GLN A 257 8.53 15.99 1.28
CA GLN A 257 8.64 15.94 2.75
C GLN A 257 9.00 14.56 3.33
N ARG A 258 9.40 13.60 2.49
CA ARG A 258 9.83 12.27 2.90
C ARG A 258 11.24 12.31 3.47
N TYR A 259 11.53 11.43 4.42
CA TYR A 259 12.88 11.28 4.96
C TYR A 259 13.75 10.48 4.00
N VAL A 260 14.90 11.05 3.66
CA VAL A 260 15.97 10.41 2.90
C VAL A 260 17.24 10.45 3.75
N LEU A 261 18.05 9.41 3.68
CA LEU A 261 19.28 9.31 4.46
C LEU A 261 20.33 10.31 3.93
N HIS A 262 20.93 11.09 4.82
CA HIS A 262 22.07 11.94 4.47
C HIS A 262 23.34 11.10 4.44
N LEU A 263 23.75 10.69 3.23
CA LEU A 263 24.81 9.69 3.04
C LEU A 263 26.12 10.05 3.74
N GLU A 264 26.58 11.30 3.64
CA GLU A 264 27.83 11.73 4.28
C GLU A 264 27.77 11.64 5.82
N CYS A 265 26.65 12.05 6.42
CA CYS A 265 26.46 11.93 7.87
C CYS A 265 26.33 10.48 8.30
N TYR A 266 25.73 9.63 7.47
CA TYR A 266 25.71 8.21 7.74
C TYR A 266 27.13 7.63 7.68
N GLU A 267 27.89 7.89 6.63
CA GLU A 267 29.19 7.24 6.37
C GLU A 267 30.25 7.60 7.42
N THR A 268 30.13 8.79 8.01
CA THR A 268 30.96 9.18 9.15
C THR A 268 30.68 8.37 10.42
N ILE A 269 29.45 7.87 10.59
CA ILE A 269 29.04 7.07 11.76
C ILE A 269 29.24 5.57 11.49
N PHE A 270 28.98 5.13 10.26
CA PHE A 270 29.06 3.74 9.83
C PHE A 270 29.95 3.65 8.58
N PRO A 271 31.28 3.49 8.75
CA PRO A 271 32.20 3.35 7.63
C PRO A 271 31.82 2.14 6.77
N ARG A 272 31.45 2.38 5.50
CA ARG A 272 30.94 1.35 4.58
C ARG A 272 32.00 0.84 3.62
N ILE A 273 31.78 -0.38 3.14
CA ILE A 273 32.31 -0.86 1.87
C ILE A 273 31.10 -1.05 0.96
N ASN A 274 30.98 -0.25 -0.11
CA ASN A 274 29.91 -0.43 -1.10
C ASN A 274 30.01 -1.84 -1.70
N HIS A 275 28.86 -2.52 -1.84
CA HIS A 275 28.85 -3.86 -2.40
C HIS A 275 29.17 -3.78 -3.90
N PHE A 276 28.56 -2.82 -4.58
CA PHE A 276 28.84 -2.54 -5.97
C PHE A 276 29.96 -1.51 -6.11
N LYS A 277 31.07 -1.92 -6.75
CA LYS A 277 32.22 -1.04 -7.02
C LYS A 277 32.04 -0.18 -8.28
N ASN A 278 30.89 -0.27 -8.95
CA ASN A 278 30.63 0.47 -10.19
C ASN A 278 30.18 1.90 -9.86
N SER A 279 30.51 2.87 -10.72
CA SER A 279 30.15 4.29 -10.53
C SER A 279 28.66 4.59 -10.77
N LYS A 280 27.82 3.54 -10.77
CA LYS A 280 26.44 3.55 -11.26
C LYS A 280 25.47 2.90 -10.26
N ALA A 281 25.94 2.35 -9.15
CA ALA A 281 25.04 1.86 -8.12
C ALA A 281 24.32 3.04 -7.46
N ARG A 282 23.03 2.86 -7.17
CA ARG A 282 22.22 3.87 -6.48
C ARG A 282 21.81 3.35 -5.11
N VAL A 283 21.88 4.23 -4.12
CA VAL A 283 21.39 3.96 -2.77
C VAL A 283 19.98 4.51 -2.63
N GLU A 284 19.04 3.61 -2.36
CA GLU A 284 17.67 3.92 -1.99
C GLU A 284 17.55 3.90 -0.46
N SER A 285 16.99 4.95 0.12
CA SER A 285 16.77 5.01 1.57
C SER A 285 15.51 5.77 1.93
N SER A 286 14.77 5.25 2.90
CA SER A 286 13.57 5.91 3.41
C SER A 286 13.25 5.48 4.84
N LYS A 287 12.56 6.36 5.57
CA LYS A 287 12.07 6.12 6.93
C LYS A 287 10.66 6.65 7.08
N ASP A 288 9.78 5.87 7.69
CA ASP A 288 8.42 6.30 8.04
C ASP A 288 7.93 5.58 9.31
N SER A 289 6.85 6.06 9.91
CA SER A 289 6.26 5.50 11.13
C SER A 289 4.74 5.58 11.10
N ARG A 290 4.06 4.50 11.50
CA ARG A 290 2.58 4.44 11.59
C ARG A 290 2.11 3.67 12.80
N ILE A 291 0.88 3.95 13.24
CA ILE A 291 0.20 3.18 14.28
C ILE A 291 -0.73 2.19 13.60
N VAL A 292 -0.70 0.92 14.03
CA VAL A 292 -1.53 -0.16 13.50
C VAL A 292 -2.24 -0.90 14.63
N ARG A 293 -3.43 -1.44 14.33
CA ARG A 293 -4.27 -2.14 15.31
C ARG A 293 -3.96 -3.63 15.34
N ILE A 294 -2.84 -3.96 15.96
CA ILE A 294 -2.42 -5.34 16.24
C ILE A 294 -1.48 -5.34 17.46
N LYS A 295 -1.52 -6.41 18.27
CA LYS A 295 -0.61 -6.57 19.41
C LYS A 295 0.82 -6.72 18.91
N ALA A 296 1.77 -6.04 19.55
CA ALA A 296 3.18 -6.04 19.13
C ALA A 296 3.77 -7.46 18.99
N LYS A 297 3.53 -8.34 19.97
CA LYS A 297 4.03 -9.72 19.95
C LYS A 297 3.46 -10.55 18.80
N GLU A 298 2.18 -10.35 18.49
CA GLU A 298 1.49 -11.03 17.39
C GLU A 298 2.03 -10.57 16.05
N LEU A 299 2.22 -9.26 15.86
CA LEU A 299 2.87 -8.73 14.67
C LEU A 299 4.28 -9.29 14.50
N VAL A 300 5.08 -9.39 15.57
CA VAL A 300 6.41 -10.03 15.52
C VAL A 300 6.32 -11.47 15.02
N ASP A 301 5.35 -12.27 15.51
CA ASP A 301 5.17 -13.65 15.05
C ASP A 301 4.80 -13.73 13.56
N MET A 302 3.96 -12.81 13.10
CA MET A 302 3.57 -12.71 11.69
C MET A 302 4.76 -12.37 10.79
N LEU A 303 5.59 -11.38 11.17
CA LEU A 303 6.73 -10.95 10.36
C LEU A 303 7.88 -11.97 10.31
N LEU A 304 7.95 -12.88 11.29
CA LEU A 304 8.94 -13.97 11.32
C LEU A 304 8.51 -15.21 10.51
N ASN A 305 7.24 -15.32 10.15
CA ASN A 305 6.74 -16.42 9.33
C ASN A 305 6.75 -16.00 7.86
N SER A 306 7.48 -16.72 7.00
CA SER A 306 7.63 -16.36 5.59
C SER A 306 6.33 -16.41 4.79
N GLU A 307 5.44 -17.37 5.09
CA GLU A 307 4.15 -17.50 4.41
C GLU A 307 3.23 -16.35 4.81
N ILE A 308 3.19 -16.01 6.10
CA ILE A 308 2.40 -14.88 6.59
C ILE A 308 2.96 -13.56 6.04
N TRP A 309 4.29 -13.41 6.01
CA TRP A 309 4.99 -12.25 5.45
C TRP A 309 4.61 -12.00 3.99
N GLU A 310 4.65 -13.04 3.16
CA GLU A 310 4.27 -12.96 1.74
C GLU A 310 2.81 -12.48 1.59
N ASN A 311 1.90 -13.03 2.38
CA ASN A 311 0.49 -12.65 2.32
C ASN A 311 0.23 -11.23 2.86
N LEU A 312 0.89 -10.87 3.96
CA LEU A 312 0.79 -9.56 4.60
C LEU A 312 1.26 -8.44 3.67
N PHE A 313 2.23 -8.73 2.81
CA PHE A 313 2.80 -7.77 1.88
C PHE A 313 2.68 -8.20 0.43
N SER A 314 1.59 -8.90 0.07
CA SER A 314 1.37 -9.46 -1.28
C SER A 314 1.40 -8.45 -2.43
N ARG A 315 1.31 -7.14 -2.13
CA ARG A 315 1.48 -6.05 -3.11
C ARG A 315 2.92 -5.57 -3.29
N ILE A 316 3.85 -6.07 -2.49
CA ILE A 316 5.26 -5.68 -2.47
C ILE A 316 6.13 -6.93 -2.70
N VAL A 317 5.74 -8.03 -2.07
CA VAL A 317 6.44 -9.33 -2.04
C VAL A 317 5.69 -10.31 -2.91
N THR A 318 6.36 -10.84 -3.93
CA THR A 318 5.81 -11.91 -4.78
C THR A 318 6.03 -13.27 -4.14
N LYS A 319 7.21 -13.45 -3.52
CA LYS A 319 7.63 -14.75 -3.00
C LYS A 319 8.58 -14.55 -1.83
N ALA A 320 8.33 -15.23 -0.72
CA ALA A 320 9.25 -15.26 0.41
C ALA A 320 9.49 -16.69 0.90
N ARG A 321 10.73 -16.99 1.30
CA ARG A 321 11.08 -18.28 1.91
C ARG A 321 12.12 -18.13 2.98
N THR A 322 11.94 -18.85 4.08
CA THR A 322 13.03 -19.15 5.02
C THR A 322 13.88 -20.26 4.42
N ILE A 323 15.12 -19.94 4.05
CA ILE A 323 16.09 -20.93 3.55
C ILE A 323 16.55 -21.81 4.72
N GLN A 324 16.93 -21.18 5.84
CA GLN A 324 17.39 -21.88 7.02
C GLN A 324 17.08 -21.08 8.28
N VAL A 325 16.69 -21.78 9.34
CA VAL A 325 16.62 -21.21 10.70
C VAL A 325 17.98 -21.39 11.35
N LEU A 326 18.68 -20.27 11.59
CA LEU A 326 20.00 -20.29 12.22
C LEU A 326 19.83 -20.32 13.75
N GLU A 327 18.97 -19.46 14.30
CA GLU A 327 18.67 -19.45 15.74
C GLU A 327 17.16 -19.33 15.97
N ASN A 328 16.63 -20.11 16.90
CA ASN A 328 15.20 -20.15 17.23
C ASN A 328 14.77 -19.02 18.18
N GLY A 329 15.72 -18.33 18.80
CA GLY A 329 15.45 -17.35 19.86
C GLY A 329 14.69 -17.92 21.06
N SER A 330 14.27 -17.02 21.95
CA SER A 330 13.40 -17.34 23.09
C SER A 330 11.96 -17.64 22.63
N LEU A 331 11.37 -18.67 23.22
CA LEU A 331 9.99 -19.08 22.94
C LEU A 331 8.96 -18.03 23.41
N GLU A 332 9.26 -17.28 24.47
CA GLU A 332 8.32 -16.34 25.08
C GLU A 332 8.18 -15.05 24.25
N ASN A 333 9.32 -14.48 23.85
CA ASN A 333 9.37 -13.15 23.24
C ASN A 333 10.03 -13.11 21.87
N ARG A 334 10.45 -14.24 21.29
CA ARG A 334 11.15 -14.34 20.00
C ARG A 334 12.47 -13.57 19.93
N SER A 335 13.00 -13.12 21.06
CA SER A 335 14.27 -12.42 21.10
C SER A 335 15.39 -13.42 20.77
N GLY A 336 16.27 -13.05 19.83
CA GLY A 336 17.35 -13.90 19.35
C GLY A 336 16.97 -14.82 18.19
N VAL A 337 15.80 -14.66 17.56
CA VAL A 337 15.50 -15.41 16.32
C VAL A 337 16.40 -14.90 15.20
N LEU A 338 17.08 -15.80 14.50
CA LEU A 338 17.92 -15.50 13.35
C LEU A 338 17.57 -16.43 12.18
N LEU A 339 17.13 -15.85 11.07
CA LEU A 339 16.69 -16.56 9.87
C LEU A 339 17.55 -16.16 8.68
N LEU A 340 17.91 -17.14 7.83
CA LEU A 340 18.39 -16.88 6.48
C LEU A 340 17.20 -16.96 5.53
N MET A 341 16.92 -15.87 4.81
CA MET A 341 15.73 -15.73 3.98
C MET A 341 16.08 -15.37 2.53
N ARG A 342 15.18 -15.74 1.62
CA ARG A 342 15.09 -15.18 0.26
C ARG A 342 13.74 -14.51 0.08
N GLU A 343 13.75 -13.37 -0.58
CA GLU A 343 12.57 -12.60 -0.93
C GLU A 343 12.67 -12.11 -2.37
N GLU A 344 11.56 -12.15 -3.08
CA GLU A 344 11.38 -11.52 -4.38
C GLU A 344 10.31 -10.43 -4.26
N MET A 345 10.67 -9.21 -4.64
CA MET A 345 9.82 -8.04 -4.57
C MET A 345 9.42 -7.55 -5.96
N HIS A 346 8.21 -7.02 -6.09
CA HIS A 346 7.68 -6.50 -7.35
C HIS A 346 7.06 -5.11 -7.20
N VAL A 347 6.93 -4.46 -8.36
CA VAL A 347 5.89 -3.46 -8.60
C VAL A 347 4.85 -4.15 -9.49
N LEU A 348 3.57 -3.83 -9.32
CA LEU A 348 2.47 -4.40 -10.12
C LEU A 348 2.48 -3.84 -11.56
N SER A 349 3.61 -3.97 -12.24
CA SER A 349 3.86 -3.54 -13.62
C SER A 349 4.95 -4.41 -14.23
N PRO A 350 4.75 -5.00 -15.42
CA PRO A 350 5.76 -5.81 -16.10
C PRO A 350 6.95 -4.97 -16.60
N LEU A 351 6.84 -3.64 -16.57
CA LEU A 351 7.88 -2.70 -16.99
C LEU A 351 8.88 -2.37 -15.88
N VAL A 352 8.68 -2.95 -14.68
CA VAL A 352 9.61 -2.86 -13.56
C VAL A 352 10.05 -4.29 -13.22
N PRO A 353 11.32 -4.65 -13.43
CA PRO A 353 11.81 -5.99 -13.11
C PRO A 353 11.72 -6.27 -11.59
N SER A 354 11.49 -7.53 -11.24
CA SER A 354 11.53 -8.01 -9.86
C SER A 354 12.91 -7.78 -9.24
N ARG A 355 12.94 -7.59 -7.92
CA ARG A 355 14.18 -7.51 -7.13
C ARG A 355 14.28 -8.73 -6.23
N GLU A 356 15.42 -9.40 -6.25
CA GLU A 356 15.69 -10.54 -5.38
C GLU A 356 16.68 -10.17 -4.29
N PHE A 357 16.40 -10.63 -3.06
CA PHE A 357 17.25 -10.44 -1.90
C PHE A 357 17.53 -11.77 -1.21
N TYR A 358 18.78 -11.94 -0.79
CA TYR A 358 19.23 -12.96 0.14
C TYR A 358 19.75 -12.25 1.39
N PHE A 359 19.10 -12.45 2.52
CA PHE A 359 19.37 -11.67 3.72
C PHE A 359 19.15 -12.45 5.00
N LEU A 360 19.80 -11.98 6.06
CA LEU A 360 19.54 -12.39 7.44
C LEU A 360 18.42 -11.54 8.02
N ARG A 361 17.43 -12.17 8.63
CA ARG A 361 16.41 -11.53 9.46
C ARG A 361 16.66 -11.85 10.92
N TYR A 362 16.92 -10.83 11.72
CA TYR A 362 17.19 -10.96 13.16
C TYR A 362 16.17 -10.21 13.99
N CYS A 363 15.51 -10.91 14.91
CA CYS A 363 14.53 -10.34 15.82
C CYS A 363 15.11 -10.28 17.24
N HIS A 364 15.03 -9.11 17.87
CA HIS A 364 15.48 -8.89 19.23
C HIS A 364 14.51 -7.99 19.98
N GLN A 365 14.15 -8.38 21.21
CA GLN A 365 13.38 -7.55 22.11
C GLN A 365 14.34 -6.63 22.88
N VAL A 366 14.35 -5.33 22.56
CA VAL A 366 15.28 -4.37 23.15
C VAL A 366 14.81 -3.87 24.51
N GLU A 367 13.50 -3.74 24.70
CA GLU A 367 12.84 -3.29 25.92
C GLU A 367 11.51 -4.05 26.08
N ALA A 368 10.91 -3.99 27.27
CA ALA A 368 9.59 -4.57 27.47
C ALA A 368 8.60 -3.99 26.45
N ASN A 369 7.94 -4.87 25.69
CA ASN A 369 7.00 -4.52 24.64
C ASN A 369 7.60 -3.76 23.42
N VAL A 370 8.93 -3.77 23.24
CA VAL A 370 9.61 -3.16 22.09
C VAL A 370 10.53 -4.16 21.40
N TRP A 371 10.27 -4.42 20.12
CA TRP A 371 11.06 -5.32 19.27
C TRP A 371 11.71 -4.56 18.13
N VAL A 372 12.87 -5.07 17.70
CA VAL A 372 13.50 -4.71 16.43
C VAL A 372 13.65 -5.96 15.60
N ILE A 373 13.23 -5.88 14.34
CA ILE A 373 13.48 -6.88 13.31
C ILE A 373 14.39 -6.24 12.28
N ALA A 374 15.62 -6.73 12.17
CA ALA A 374 16.65 -6.22 11.29
C ALA A 374 16.95 -7.19 10.15
N ASP A 375 16.94 -6.66 8.93
CA ASP A 375 17.22 -7.36 7.69
C ASP A 375 18.52 -6.83 7.08
N VAL A 376 19.44 -7.73 6.71
CA VAL A 376 20.73 -7.36 6.09
C VAL A 376 21.21 -8.42 5.09
N SER A 377 21.63 -8.01 3.90
CA SER A 377 22.11 -8.92 2.87
C SER A 377 23.42 -9.61 3.28
N VAL A 378 23.57 -10.86 2.82
CA VAL A 378 24.78 -11.67 3.04
C VAL A 378 25.18 -12.40 1.77
N ASP A 379 26.49 -12.53 1.54
CA ASP A 379 27.08 -13.28 0.42
C ASP A 379 27.02 -14.79 0.72
N CYS A 380 25.83 -15.38 0.64
CA CYS A 380 25.66 -16.82 0.92
C CYS A 380 25.76 -17.71 -0.33
N MET A 381 25.64 -17.15 -1.54
CA MET A 381 25.44 -17.92 -2.78
C MET A 381 26.42 -17.55 -3.91
N LYS A 382 27.73 -17.61 -3.67
CA LYS A 382 28.74 -17.37 -4.73
C LYS A 382 28.82 -18.48 -5.80
N GLU A 383 28.05 -19.55 -5.67
CA GLU A 383 28.09 -20.71 -6.58
C GLU A 383 27.14 -20.59 -7.79
N ASN A 384 26.11 -19.75 -7.70
CA ASN A 384 25.30 -19.40 -8.87
C ASN A 384 25.91 -18.13 -9.49
N ASN A 385 26.38 -18.21 -10.73
CA ASN A 385 27.04 -17.13 -11.50
C ASN A 385 26.19 -15.85 -11.76
N HIS A 386 25.21 -15.56 -10.92
CA HIS A 386 24.42 -14.34 -10.97
C HIS A 386 24.79 -13.47 -9.77
N ASP A 387 25.60 -12.44 -10.04
CA ASP A 387 25.82 -11.38 -9.07
C ASP A 387 24.46 -10.75 -8.72
N PRO A 388 24.14 -10.59 -7.42
CA PRO A 388 22.87 -9.98 -7.02
C PRO A 388 22.83 -8.55 -7.54
N ASN A 389 21.75 -8.14 -8.22
CA ASN A 389 21.59 -6.77 -8.69
C ASN A 389 21.06 -5.81 -7.61
N CYS A 390 20.76 -6.33 -6.41
CA CYS A 390 20.24 -5.59 -5.28
C CYS A 390 20.94 -6.07 -4.00
N TRP A 391 21.28 -5.14 -3.12
CA TRP A 391 21.93 -5.42 -1.84
C TRP A 391 21.23 -4.66 -0.71
N ARG A 392 20.72 -5.38 0.29
CA ARG A 392 20.03 -4.76 1.43
C ARG A 392 21.05 -4.40 2.52
N PHE A 393 21.19 -3.12 2.80
CA PHE A 393 21.85 -2.63 4.02
C PHE A 393 20.91 -2.79 5.22
N PRO A 394 21.37 -2.58 6.47
CA PRO A 394 20.53 -2.70 7.65
C PRO A 394 19.19 -1.94 7.51
N SER A 395 18.15 -2.74 7.34
CA SER A 395 16.76 -2.34 7.06
C SER A 395 15.82 -3.09 7.99
N GLY A 396 14.54 -2.72 8.01
CA GLY A 396 13.52 -3.42 8.79
C GLY A 396 12.78 -2.47 9.71
N CYS A 397 12.29 -2.98 10.83
CA CYS A 397 11.32 -2.25 11.64
C CYS A 397 11.56 -2.34 13.15
N MET A 398 11.12 -1.29 13.85
CA MET A 398 10.91 -1.29 15.30
C MET A 398 9.41 -1.28 15.59
N ILE A 399 8.98 -2.19 16.45
CA ILE A 399 7.59 -2.40 16.84
C ILE A 399 7.47 -2.09 18.32
N GLN A 400 6.72 -1.04 18.64
CA GLN A 400 6.50 -0.56 20.01
C GLN A 400 5.04 -0.76 20.36
N GLY A 401 4.75 -1.70 21.27
CA GLY A 401 3.38 -1.91 21.72
C GLY A 401 2.86 -0.73 22.53
N ILE A 402 1.65 -0.29 22.19
CA ILE A 402 0.89 0.76 22.87
C ILE A 402 -0.26 0.05 23.64
N SER A 403 -1.04 0.81 24.40
CA SER A 403 -2.29 0.32 24.99
C SER A 403 -3.33 -0.10 23.92
N ASN A 404 -4.34 -0.85 24.35
CA ASN A 404 -5.50 -1.26 23.55
C ASN A 404 -5.19 -2.13 22.31
N GLY A 405 -4.13 -2.95 22.38
CA GLY A 405 -3.81 -3.86 21.28
C GLY A 405 -3.34 -3.16 20.01
N MET A 406 -2.82 -1.93 20.13
CA MET A 406 -2.18 -1.22 19.04
C MET A 406 -0.66 -1.25 19.20
N CYS A 407 0.07 -1.03 18.11
CA CYS A 407 1.49 -0.77 18.16
C CYS A 407 1.89 0.35 17.20
N GLN A 408 2.94 1.08 17.55
CA GLN A 408 3.63 1.98 16.64
C GLN A 408 4.74 1.19 15.95
N VAL A 409 4.73 1.22 14.63
CA VAL A 409 5.72 0.57 13.78
C VAL A 409 6.50 1.65 13.06
N SER A 410 7.81 1.67 13.26
CA SER A 410 8.73 2.54 12.52
C SER A 410 9.57 1.67 11.60
N TRP A 411 9.67 2.04 10.34
CA TRP A 411 10.30 1.25 9.29
C TRP A 411 11.41 2.03 8.61
N VAL A 412 12.52 1.36 8.31
CA VAL A 412 13.62 1.88 7.51
C VAL A 412 13.87 0.90 6.36
N GLU A 413 13.82 1.42 5.13
CA GLU A 413 14.32 0.70 3.96
C GLU A 413 15.63 1.34 3.53
N HIS A 414 16.67 0.53 3.33
CA HIS A 414 17.98 0.99 2.94
C HIS A 414 18.67 -0.06 2.05
N VAL A 415 18.77 0.24 0.75
CA VAL A 415 19.14 -0.73 -0.28
C VAL A 415 20.10 -0.09 -1.29
N GLU A 416 21.12 -0.83 -1.70
CA GLU A 416 21.92 -0.56 -2.89
C GLU A 416 21.35 -1.31 -4.10
N VAL A 417 21.21 -0.64 -5.23
CA VAL A 417 20.64 -1.23 -6.46
C VAL A 417 21.60 -0.98 -7.61
N ASP A 418 21.98 -2.03 -8.35
CA ASP A 418 22.76 -1.91 -9.59
C ASP A 418 21.88 -1.25 -10.67
N GLU A 419 22.39 -0.19 -11.30
CA GLU A 419 21.73 0.51 -12.41
C GLU A 419 21.48 -0.37 -13.64
N LYS A 420 22.11 -1.54 -13.74
CA LYS A 420 21.77 -2.54 -14.77
C LYS A 420 20.29 -2.93 -14.75
N ILE A 421 19.60 -2.74 -13.63
CA ILE A 421 18.15 -2.84 -13.54
C ILE A 421 17.54 -1.67 -14.30
N GLN A 422 17.39 -1.85 -15.62
CA GLN A 422 16.80 -0.86 -16.50
C GLN A 422 15.30 -0.73 -16.20
N THR A 423 14.95 0.27 -15.38
CA THR A 423 13.55 0.61 -15.13
C THR A 423 13.03 1.43 -16.31
N HIS A 424 11.87 1.05 -16.83
CA HIS A 424 11.23 1.79 -17.91
C HIS A 424 10.98 3.25 -17.50
N HIS A 425 11.17 4.20 -18.42
CA HIS A 425 11.10 5.64 -18.13
C HIS A 425 9.81 6.07 -17.41
N LEU A 426 8.68 5.43 -17.73
CA LEU A 426 7.37 5.70 -17.10
C LEU A 426 7.34 5.43 -15.59
N PHE A 427 8.17 4.50 -15.10
CA PHE A 427 8.23 4.12 -13.68
C PHE A 427 9.49 4.66 -12.99
N LYS A 428 10.35 5.39 -13.72
CA LYS A 428 11.62 5.90 -13.20
C LYS A 428 11.41 6.78 -11.97
N ASP A 429 10.43 7.68 -12.01
CA ASP A 429 10.14 8.56 -10.86
C ASP A 429 9.54 7.80 -9.68
N LEU A 430 8.67 6.83 -9.94
CA LEU A 430 8.07 5.98 -8.91
C LEU A 430 9.14 5.20 -8.13
N VAL A 431 10.12 4.65 -8.86
CA VAL A 431 11.20 3.85 -8.28
C VAL A 431 12.25 4.75 -7.63
N ASN A 432 12.70 5.81 -8.32
CA ASN A 432 13.78 6.67 -7.83
C ASN A 432 13.39 7.55 -6.64
N ARG A 433 12.09 7.86 -6.45
CA ARG A 433 11.59 8.61 -5.30
C ARG A 433 11.22 7.72 -4.11
N ASN A 434 11.65 6.45 -4.10
CA ASN A 434 11.34 5.47 -3.06
C ASN A 434 9.84 5.29 -2.81
N ILE A 435 8.99 5.53 -3.82
CA ILE A 435 7.53 5.32 -3.71
C ILE A 435 7.22 3.84 -3.90
N ALA A 436 7.88 3.21 -4.88
CA ALA A 436 7.74 1.79 -5.14
C ALA A 436 8.28 0.90 -4.01
N TYR A 437 9.42 1.24 -3.42
CA TYR A 437 10.12 0.31 -2.52
C TYR A 437 10.40 0.90 -1.12
N GLY A 438 9.88 2.09 -0.82
CA GLY A 438 10.19 2.75 0.45
C GLY A 438 9.34 2.30 1.65
N ALA A 439 9.80 2.71 2.83
CA ALA A 439 9.22 2.42 4.14
C ALA A 439 7.71 2.75 4.25
N GLU A 440 7.27 3.86 3.64
CA GLU A 440 5.86 4.24 3.65
C GLU A 440 4.97 3.17 3.02
N ARG A 441 5.41 2.53 1.92
CA ARG A 441 4.62 1.52 1.22
C ARG A 441 4.41 0.28 2.09
N TRP A 442 5.45 -0.17 2.78
CA TRP A 442 5.38 -1.26 3.76
C TRP A 442 4.36 -0.94 4.85
N LEU A 443 4.45 0.24 5.45
CA LEU A 443 3.56 0.63 6.54
C LEU A 443 2.11 0.83 6.09
N LEU A 444 1.87 1.37 4.88
CA LEU A 444 0.54 1.49 4.31
C LEU A 444 -0.11 0.12 4.05
N GLU A 445 0.65 -0.85 3.55
CA GLU A 445 0.11 -2.19 3.32
C GLU A 445 -0.15 -2.92 4.64
N LEU A 446 0.77 -2.80 5.60
CA LEU A 446 0.57 -3.33 6.96
C LEU A 446 -0.69 -2.74 7.60
N GLN A 447 -0.87 -1.42 7.53
CA GLN A 447 -2.05 -0.75 8.08
C GLN A 447 -3.34 -1.28 7.45
N ARG A 448 -3.40 -1.39 6.11
CA ARG A 448 -4.57 -1.93 5.40
C ARG A 448 -4.88 -3.36 5.84
N MET A 449 -3.86 -4.20 6.01
CA MET A 449 -4.05 -5.59 6.43
C MET A 449 -4.53 -5.68 7.88
N CYS A 450 -3.97 -4.89 8.81
CA CYS A 450 -4.45 -4.82 10.17
C CYS A 450 -5.90 -4.32 10.28
N GLU A 451 -6.29 -3.34 9.45
CA GLU A 451 -7.67 -2.86 9.36
C GLU A 451 -8.61 -3.96 8.88
N ARG A 452 -8.22 -4.75 7.86
CA ARG A 452 -8.99 -5.91 7.39
C ARG A 452 -9.17 -6.98 8.46
N PHE A 453 -8.13 -7.30 9.23
CA PHE A 453 -8.25 -8.24 10.35
C PHE A 453 -9.26 -7.74 11.39
N THR A 454 -9.20 -6.44 11.74
CA THR A 454 -10.15 -5.84 12.69
C THR A 454 -11.59 -5.93 12.19
N SER A 455 -11.85 -5.63 10.91
CA SER A 455 -13.20 -5.66 10.34
C SER A 455 -13.84 -7.06 10.40
N LEU A 456 -13.04 -8.10 10.22
CA LEU A 456 -13.52 -9.50 10.28
C LEU A 456 -13.76 -9.98 11.72
N GLU A 457 -13.02 -9.46 12.71
CA GLU A 457 -13.32 -9.74 14.13
C GLU A 457 -14.68 -9.18 14.56
N VAL A 458 -15.15 -8.08 13.95
CA VAL A 458 -16.42 -7.43 14.28
C VAL A 458 -17.63 -8.17 13.66
N GLU A 459 -17.45 -8.83 12.51
CA GLU A 459 -18.52 -9.61 11.86
C GLU A 459 -18.78 -10.97 12.53
N TYR A 460 -17.82 -11.47 13.31
CA TYR A 460 -17.92 -12.73 14.03
C TYR A 460 -18.23 -12.51 15.53
N ILE A 461 -19.37 -11.88 15.83
CA ILE A 461 -19.97 -11.97 17.17
C ILE A 461 -20.80 -13.26 17.21
N PRO A 462 -20.38 -14.35 17.88
CA PRO A 462 -21.23 -15.51 18.03
C PRO A 462 -22.35 -15.15 18.99
N ASN A 463 -23.59 -15.26 18.54
CA ASN A 463 -24.70 -15.39 19.48
C ASN A 463 -24.55 -16.73 20.22
N TYR A 464 -24.38 -16.63 21.54
CA TYR A 464 -24.41 -17.67 22.57
C TYR A 464 -23.15 -18.49 22.89
N ASP A 465 -22.96 -18.59 24.21
CA ASP A 465 -21.97 -19.34 24.99
C ASP A 465 -21.72 -20.76 24.50
N ILE A 466 -20.53 -21.03 23.95
CA ILE A 466 -19.78 -22.28 24.17
C ILE A 466 -18.28 -21.93 24.23
N GLY A 467 -17.65 -22.25 25.35
CA GLY A 467 -16.22 -22.03 25.58
C GLY A 467 -15.34 -22.72 24.54
N GLY A 468 -14.65 -21.91 23.75
CA GLY A 468 -13.67 -22.34 22.76
C GLY A 468 -13.12 -21.13 22.03
N GLY A 469 -12.15 -20.44 22.64
CA GLY A 469 -11.44 -19.34 22.00
C GLY A 469 -10.63 -19.85 20.81
N TYR A 470 -11.09 -19.61 19.59
CA TYR A 470 -10.28 -19.81 18.40
C TYR A 470 -9.14 -18.79 18.41
N SER A 471 -7.91 -19.28 18.44
CA SER A 471 -6.71 -18.44 18.35
C SER A 471 -6.62 -17.80 16.95
N PHE A 472 -6.21 -16.53 16.86
CA PHE A 472 -5.99 -15.77 15.60
C PHE A 472 -5.37 -16.56 14.43
N PRO A 473 -4.42 -17.50 14.62
CA PRO A 473 -3.91 -18.35 13.54
C PRO A 473 -4.98 -19.16 12.80
N SER A 474 -6.06 -19.59 13.46
CA SER A 474 -7.14 -20.35 12.81
C SER A 474 -8.07 -19.44 11.98
N LEU A 475 -8.27 -18.19 12.39
CA LEU A 475 -9.00 -17.20 11.57
C LEU A 475 -8.17 -16.77 10.36
N PHE A 476 -6.84 -16.69 10.50
CA PHE A 476 -5.92 -16.45 9.39
C PHE A 476 -5.93 -17.60 8.36
N GLN A 477 -6.06 -18.85 8.82
CA GLN A 477 -6.14 -20.01 7.92
C GLN A 477 -7.49 -20.09 7.18
N ILE A 478 -8.57 -19.62 7.81
CA ILE A 478 -9.87 -19.39 7.15
C ILE A 478 -9.77 -18.25 6.13
N TYR A 479 -9.03 -17.18 6.44
CA TYR A 479 -8.75 -16.07 5.53
C TYR A 479 -7.89 -16.47 4.32
N LEU A 480 -6.88 -17.34 4.50
CA LEU A 480 -6.12 -17.94 3.40
C LEU A 480 -7.02 -18.75 2.46
N HIS A 481 -7.99 -19.49 3.00
CA HIS A 481 -8.97 -20.20 2.19
C HIS A 481 -9.89 -19.24 1.42
N TYR A 482 -10.31 -18.13 2.04
CA TYR A 482 -11.16 -17.12 1.40
C TYR A 482 -10.43 -16.32 0.32
N LEU A 483 -9.17 -15.93 0.55
CA LEU A 483 -8.32 -15.30 -0.46
C LEU A 483 -8.00 -16.25 -1.60
N PHE A 484 -7.76 -17.54 -1.32
CA PHE A 484 -7.58 -18.54 -2.37
C PHE A 484 -8.86 -18.69 -3.22
N ILE A 485 -10.05 -18.62 -2.60
CA ILE A 485 -11.32 -18.65 -3.32
C ILE A 485 -11.54 -17.37 -4.16
N GLU A 486 -11.26 -16.17 -3.64
CA GLU A 486 -11.34 -14.95 -4.48
C GLU A 486 -10.31 -14.92 -5.60
N PHE A 487 -9.09 -15.44 -5.36
CA PHE A 487 -8.04 -15.53 -6.37
C PHE A 487 -8.37 -16.57 -7.44
N VAL A 488 -8.91 -17.73 -7.06
CA VAL A 488 -9.39 -18.76 -8.01
C VAL A 488 -10.61 -18.26 -8.79
N LEU A 489 -11.56 -17.58 -8.15
CA LEU A 489 -12.73 -17.01 -8.86
C LEU A 489 -12.39 -15.84 -9.79
N THR A 490 -11.26 -15.15 -9.57
CA THR A 490 -10.75 -14.14 -10.50
C THR A 490 -9.81 -14.70 -11.57
N CYS A 491 -9.28 -15.92 -11.40
CA CYS A 491 -8.44 -16.60 -12.38
C CYS A 491 -9.18 -17.65 -13.24
N ASP A 492 -10.28 -18.23 -12.79
CA ASP A 492 -11.06 -19.25 -13.52
C ASP A 492 -12.05 -18.66 -14.56
N HIS A 493 -11.97 -17.36 -14.82
CA HIS A 493 -12.52 -16.74 -16.04
C HIS A 493 -11.42 -16.32 -17.01
N LYS A 494 -10.58 -17.29 -17.39
CA LYS A 494 -9.75 -17.22 -18.60
C LYS A 494 -9.91 -18.46 -19.46
#